data_AF-A0A2R6FDI9-F1
#
_entry.id   AF-A0A2R6FDI9-F1
#
_cell.length_a   1.000
_cell.length_b   1.000
_cell.length_c   1.000
_cell.angle_alpha   90.00
_cell.angle_beta   90.00
_cell.angle_gamma   90.00
#
_symmetry.space_group_name_H-M   'P 1'
#
loop_
_entity.id
_entity.type
_entity.pdbx_description
1 polymer ?
#
loop_
_entity_poly.entity_id
_entity_poly.type
_entity_poly.pdbx_seq_one_letter_code
_entity_poly.pdbx_strand_id
1 'polypeptide(L)'
;MTRTSLHWLAGIFVAVVVSSGLYWLIGDVALAAVTGLMWGSGVLITLRIARQHPSHTTGEGWRDKRWTGLSAGLITPAAFLGVSPVLPISPDLRLGLVFLVIGAGFVGYTTGTMAELERTPE
;
A
#
# COMPACT_ATOMS: atom_id res chain seq x y z
N MET A 1 -17.68 18.59 9.55
CA MET A 1 -18.01 17.33 8.86
C MET A 1 -17.28 17.12 7.52
N THR A 2 -16.60 18.11 6.95
CA THR A 2 -15.94 18.04 5.62
C THR A 2 -14.57 17.36 5.56
N ARG A 3 -13.85 17.23 6.69
CA ARG A 3 -12.50 16.62 6.72
C ARG A 3 -12.47 15.09 6.79
N THR A 4 -13.55 14.46 7.26
CA THR A 4 -13.66 12.98 7.33
C THR A 4 -14.10 12.35 6.02
N SER A 5 -14.66 13.11 5.08
CA SER A 5 -14.94 12.59 3.74
C SER A 5 -13.66 12.56 2.87
N LEU A 6 -12.76 13.52 3.04
CA LEU A 6 -11.62 13.72 2.13
C LEU A 6 -10.63 12.53 2.11
N HIS A 7 -10.30 11.94 3.25
CA HIS A 7 -9.38 10.78 3.29
C HIS A 7 -10.00 9.48 2.76
N TRP A 8 -11.32 9.30 2.94
CA TRP A 8 -12.06 8.19 2.33
C TRP A 8 -12.10 8.36 0.81
N LEU A 9 -12.36 9.57 0.35
CA LEU A 9 -12.29 9.91 -1.08
C LEU A 9 -10.88 9.65 -1.64
N ALA A 10 -9.82 9.99 -0.91
CA ALA A 10 -8.45 9.69 -1.35
C ALA A 10 -8.19 8.18 -1.48
N GLY A 11 -8.59 7.37 -0.50
CA GLY A 11 -8.46 5.92 -0.57
C GLY A 11 -9.27 5.29 -1.73
N ILE A 12 -10.52 5.73 -1.91
CA ILE A 12 -11.39 5.30 -3.02
C ILE A 12 -10.79 5.72 -4.36
N PHE A 13 -10.32 6.97 -4.48
CA PHE A 13 -9.69 7.47 -5.68
C PHE A 13 -8.47 6.63 -6.06
N VAL A 14 -7.60 6.32 -5.11
CA VAL A 14 -6.44 5.45 -5.33
C VAL A 14 -6.88 4.05 -5.77
N ALA A 15 -7.88 3.46 -5.11
CA ALA A 15 -8.40 2.14 -5.49
C ALA A 15 -8.92 2.12 -6.94
N VAL A 16 -9.68 3.15 -7.34
CA VAL A 16 -10.21 3.28 -8.70
C VAL A 16 -9.08 3.47 -9.70
N VAL A 17 -8.16 4.39 -9.47
CA VAL A 17 -7.03 4.67 -10.38
C VAL A 17 -6.18 3.43 -10.58
N VAL A 18 -5.81 2.73 -9.51
CA VAL A 18 -4.99 1.51 -9.58
C VAL A 18 -5.74 0.37 -10.26
N SER A 19 -7.01 0.14 -9.91
CA SER A 19 -7.82 -0.93 -10.53
C SER A 19 -8.01 -0.67 -12.03
N SER A 20 -8.43 0.54 -12.40
CA SER A 20 -8.67 0.90 -13.80
C SER A 20 -7.38 0.88 -14.62
N GLY A 21 -6.27 1.37 -14.07
CA GLY A 21 -4.97 1.34 -14.73
C GLY A 21 -4.49 -0.09 -15.00
N LEU A 22 -4.57 -0.98 -14.01
CA LEU A 22 -4.16 -2.37 -14.17
C LEU A 22 -5.09 -3.17 -15.07
N TYR A 23 -6.40 -2.93 -14.99
CA TYR A 23 -7.36 -3.58 -15.89
C TYR A 23 -7.10 -3.20 -17.34
N TRP A 24 -6.79 -1.93 -17.61
CA TRP A 24 -6.48 -1.45 -18.95
C TRP A 24 -5.19 -2.09 -19.52
N LEU A 25 -4.19 -2.36 -18.67
CA LEU A 25 -2.93 -2.97 -19.08
C LEU A 25 -2.99 -4.50 -19.22
N ILE A 26 -3.67 -5.18 -18.30
CA ILE A 26 -3.55 -6.64 -18.14
C ILE A 26 -4.82 -7.37 -18.58
N GLY A 27 -5.98 -6.72 -18.52
CA GLY A 27 -7.28 -7.32 -18.80
C GLY A 27 -7.82 -8.28 -17.73
N ASP A 28 -7.02 -8.58 -16.69
CA ASP A 28 -7.43 -9.43 -15.57
C ASP A 28 -8.17 -8.60 -14.51
N VAL A 29 -9.48 -8.85 -14.39
CA VAL A 29 -10.37 -8.15 -13.45
C VAL A 29 -10.02 -8.45 -12.00
N ALA A 30 -9.67 -9.69 -11.67
CA ALA A 30 -9.40 -10.11 -10.30
C ALA A 30 -8.11 -9.48 -9.79
N LEU A 31 -7.04 -9.56 -10.59
CA LEU A 31 -5.76 -8.94 -10.26
C LEU A 31 -5.90 -7.42 -10.11
N ALA A 32 -6.59 -6.77 -11.04
CA ALA A 32 -6.82 -5.33 -11.00
C ALA A 32 -7.60 -4.92 -9.74
N ALA A 33 -8.72 -5.59 -9.45
CA ALA A 33 -9.58 -5.27 -8.31
C ALA A 33 -8.88 -5.49 -6.97
N VAL A 34 -8.21 -6.64 -6.78
CA VAL A 34 -7.48 -6.92 -5.54
C VAL A 34 -6.34 -5.93 -5.34
N THR A 35 -5.59 -5.63 -6.40
CA THR A 35 -4.48 -4.67 -6.29
C THR A 35 -4.96 -3.28 -5.94
N GLY A 36 -6.05 -2.81 -6.57
CA GLY A 36 -6.65 -1.52 -6.23
C GLY A 36 -7.16 -1.48 -4.78
N LEU A 37 -7.79 -2.55 -4.30
CA LEU A 37 -8.20 -2.66 -2.90
C LEU A 37 -7.02 -2.57 -1.94
N MET A 38 -5.90 -3.24 -2.24
CA MET A 38 -4.69 -3.15 -1.42
C MET A 38 -4.16 -1.72 -1.34
N TRP A 39 -3.99 -1.05 -2.49
CA TRP A 39 -3.47 0.32 -2.51
C TRP A 39 -4.43 1.33 -1.85
N GLY A 40 -5.73 1.23 -2.15
CA GLY A 40 -6.73 2.12 -1.57
C GLY A 40 -6.86 1.97 -0.05
N SER A 41 -6.85 0.74 0.45
CA SER A 41 -6.91 0.47 1.90
C SER A 41 -5.65 0.92 2.62
N GLY A 42 -4.46 0.64 2.08
CA GLY A 42 -3.20 1.11 2.67
C GLY A 42 -3.13 2.64 2.74
N VAL A 43 -3.57 3.36 1.71
CA VAL A 43 -3.62 4.83 1.71
C VAL A 43 -4.64 5.33 2.74
N LEU A 44 -5.83 4.73 2.78
CA LEU A 44 -6.85 5.09 3.74
C LEU A 44 -6.36 4.93 5.19
N ILE A 45 -5.72 3.80 5.51
CA ILE A 45 -5.18 3.52 6.84
C ILE A 45 -4.04 4.49 7.17
N THR A 46 -3.14 4.76 6.22
CA THR A 46 -2.07 5.76 6.40
C THR A 46 -2.64 7.14 6.74
N LEU A 47 -3.65 7.59 5.99
CA LEU A 47 -4.32 8.88 6.26
C LEU A 47 -5.09 8.87 7.58
N ARG A 48 -5.61 7.72 8.00
CA ARG A 48 -6.24 7.55 9.30
C ARG A 48 -5.22 7.64 10.44
N ILE A 49 -4.07 6.99 10.31
CA ILE A 49 -2.95 7.09 11.26
C ILE A 49 -2.48 8.55 11.37
N ALA A 50 -2.23 9.23 10.24
CA ALA A 50 -1.81 10.63 10.22
C ALA A 50 -2.79 11.58 10.91
N ARG A 51 -4.08 11.23 10.90
CA ARG A 51 -5.12 12.04 11.55
C ARG A 51 -5.31 11.70 13.02
N GLN A 52 -5.29 10.42 13.38
CA GLN A 52 -5.59 9.95 14.75
C GLN A 52 -4.35 9.96 15.64
N HIS A 53 -3.17 9.78 15.07
CA HIS A 53 -1.89 9.69 15.76
C HIS A 53 -0.84 10.62 15.11
N PRO A 54 -1.10 11.96 15.05
CA PRO A 54 -0.21 12.89 14.36
C PRO A 54 1.21 12.89 14.94
N SER A 55 1.36 12.70 16.26
CA SER A 55 2.65 12.58 16.96
C SER A 55 3.56 11.47 16.41
N HIS A 56 2.98 10.44 15.81
CA HIS A 56 3.69 9.27 15.29
C HIS A 56 4.01 9.39 13.79
N THR A 57 3.53 10.45 13.11
CA THR A 57 3.79 10.67 11.68
C THR A 57 4.92 11.65 11.39
N THR A 58 5.30 12.47 12.37
CA THR A 58 6.33 13.51 12.23
C THR A 58 7.67 13.12 12.84
N GLY A 59 8.02 11.82 12.86
CA GLY A 59 9.34 11.38 13.28
C GLY A 59 10.42 11.89 12.31
N GLU A 60 11.13 12.96 12.69
CA GLU A 60 12.17 13.56 11.83
C GLU A 60 13.47 12.74 11.82
N GLY A 61 13.67 11.88 12.82
CA GLY A 61 14.90 11.13 13.04
C GLY A 61 15.02 9.82 12.25
N TRP A 62 16.28 9.44 11.95
CA TRP A 62 16.62 8.13 11.37
C TRP A 62 16.06 6.94 12.17
N ARG A 63 15.96 7.09 13.50
CA ARG A 63 15.46 6.04 14.40
C ARG A 63 14.02 5.64 14.11
N ASP A 64 13.20 6.58 13.63
CA ASP A 64 11.79 6.38 13.32
C ASP A 64 11.61 5.87 11.89
N LYS A 65 12.39 6.43 10.94
CA LYS A 65 12.29 6.09 9.51
C LYS A 65 12.96 4.77 9.13
N ARG A 66 13.91 4.26 9.92
CA ARG A 66 14.68 3.03 9.59
C ARG A 66 13.81 1.81 9.33
N TRP A 67 12.72 1.64 10.08
CA TRP A 67 11.85 0.47 9.96
C TRP A 67 10.90 0.57 8.77
N THR A 68 10.40 1.78 8.48
CA THR A 68 9.66 2.06 7.23
C THR A 68 10.56 1.85 6.01
N GLY A 69 11.80 2.36 6.06
CA GLY A 69 12.79 2.17 5.02
C GLY A 69 13.18 0.71 4.83
N LEU A 70 13.34 -0.05 5.92
CA LEU A 70 13.59 -1.49 5.86
C LEU A 70 12.40 -2.26 5.27
N SER A 71 11.17 -1.93 5.67
CA SER A 71 9.96 -2.55 5.13
C SER A 71 9.87 -2.30 3.62
N ALA A 72 9.99 -1.04 3.18
CA ALA A 72 10.02 -0.71 1.76
C ALA A 72 11.17 -1.45 1.04
N GLY A 73 12.37 -1.42 1.63
CA GLY A 73 13.57 -2.05 1.09
C GLY A 73 13.53 -3.58 1.03
N LEU A 74 12.71 -4.26 1.83
CA LEU A 74 12.49 -5.72 1.76
C LEU A 74 11.34 -6.08 0.81
N ILE A 75 10.29 -5.26 0.76
CA ILE A 75 9.15 -5.46 -0.15
C ILE A 75 9.58 -5.28 -1.60
N THR A 76 10.42 -4.28 -1.90
CA THR A 76 10.91 -4.02 -3.26
C THR A 76 11.63 -5.23 -3.89
N PRO A 77 12.69 -5.83 -3.30
CA PRO A 77 13.32 -7.00 -3.88
C PRO A 77 12.39 -8.22 -3.90
N ALA A 78 11.50 -8.39 -2.91
CA ALA A 78 10.49 -9.46 -2.97
C ALA A 78 9.56 -9.31 -4.19
N ALA A 79 9.16 -8.08 -4.52
CA ALA A 79 8.35 -7.80 -5.69
C ALA A 79 9.14 -7.99 -6.99
N PHE A 80 10.36 -7.44 -7.09
CA PHE A 80 11.14 -7.47 -8.33
C PHE A 80 11.87 -8.78 -8.62
N LEU A 81 12.35 -9.49 -7.59
CA LEU A 81 13.05 -10.77 -7.73
C LEU A 81 12.12 -11.97 -7.54
N GLY A 82 11.11 -11.85 -6.67
CA GLY A 82 10.14 -12.92 -6.41
C GLY A 82 9.20 -13.16 -7.58
N VAL A 83 8.79 -12.11 -8.30
CA VAL A 83 8.07 -12.24 -9.59
C VAL A 83 9.09 -12.50 -10.72
N SER A 84 9.92 -13.52 -10.51
CA SER A 84 11.16 -13.81 -11.23
C SER A 84 11.13 -13.42 -12.70
N PRO A 85 12.20 -12.75 -13.19
CA PRO A 85 12.24 -12.31 -14.58
C PRO A 85 12.27 -13.46 -15.59
N VAL A 86 12.51 -14.69 -15.11
CA VAL A 86 12.60 -15.92 -15.90
C VAL A 86 11.24 -16.64 -16.02
N LEU A 87 10.21 -16.19 -15.28
CA LEU A 87 8.87 -16.75 -15.42
C LEU A 87 8.33 -16.48 -16.84
N PRO A 88 7.74 -17.49 -17.53
CA PRO A 88 7.18 -17.35 -18.86
C PRO A 88 5.81 -16.64 -18.80
N ILE A 89 5.80 -15.43 -18.26
CA ILE A 89 4.63 -14.55 -18.15
C ILE A 89 4.89 -13.26 -18.93
N SER A 90 3.82 -12.59 -19.38
CA SER A 90 3.95 -11.32 -20.07
C SER A 90 4.54 -10.23 -19.15
N PRO A 91 5.27 -9.25 -19.71
CA PRO A 91 5.78 -8.11 -18.94
C PRO A 91 4.69 -7.34 -18.18
N ASP A 92 3.52 -7.19 -18.79
CA ASP A 92 2.38 -6.46 -18.18
C ASP A 92 1.81 -7.21 -16.97
N LEU A 93 1.66 -8.54 -17.08
CA LEU A 93 1.24 -9.37 -15.96
C LEU A 93 2.28 -9.35 -14.83
N ARG A 94 3.57 -9.38 -15.18
CA ARG A 94 4.66 -9.26 -14.21
C ARG A 94 4.59 -7.94 -13.45
N LEU A 95 4.36 -6.83 -14.16
CA LEU A 95 4.19 -5.52 -13.55
C LEU A 95 2.99 -5.51 -12.58
N GLY A 96 1.86 -6.09 -12.98
CA GLY A 96 0.69 -6.22 -12.11
C GLY A 96 0.96 -7.00 -10.83
N LEU A 97 1.70 -8.12 -10.94
CA LEU A 97 2.10 -8.92 -9.78
C LEU A 97 3.07 -8.17 -8.86
N VAL A 98 4.03 -7.41 -9.41
CA VAL A 98 4.89 -6.51 -8.64
C VAL A 98 4.05 -5.50 -7.85
N PHE A 99 3.07 -4.88 -8.52
CA PHE A 99 2.17 -3.89 -7.91
C PHE A 99 1.29 -4.50 -6.80
N LEU A 100 0.83 -5.73 -6.98
CA LEU A 100 0.08 -6.49 -5.99
C LEU A 100 0.94 -6.80 -4.76
N VAL A 101 2.16 -7.31 -4.95
CA VAL A 101 3.08 -7.66 -3.85
C VAL A 101 3.42 -6.43 -3.02
N ILE A 102 3.72 -5.30 -3.69
CA ILE A 102 3.99 -4.04 -2.99
C ILE A 102 2.75 -3.56 -2.23
N GLY A 103 1.57 -3.59 -2.87
CA GLY A 103 0.31 -3.20 -2.23
C GLY A 103 0.00 -4.05 -0.99
N ALA A 104 0.17 -5.37 -1.07
CA ALA A 104 -0.06 -6.28 0.06
C ALA A 104 0.90 -6.00 1.23
N GLY A 105 2.19 -5.80 0.93
CA GLY A 105 3.18 -5.43 1.95
C GLY A 105 2.87 -4.08 2.61
N PHE A 106 2.44 -3.11 1.82
CA PHE A 106 2.02 -1.79 2.31
C PHE A 106 0.79 -1.87 3.23
N VAL A 107 -0.22 -2.67 2.87
CA VAL A 107 -1.37 -2.93 3.76
C VAL A 107 -0.91 -3.61 5.04
N GLY A 108 -0.06 -4.64 4.96
CA GLY A 108 0.47 -5.33 6.15
C GLY A 108 1.21 -4.37 7.09
N TYR A 109 2.05 -3.49 6.53
CA TYR A 109 2.76 -2.47 7.30
C TYR A 109 1.81 -1.47 7.99
N THR A 110 0.86 -0.92 7.24
CA THR A 110 -0.05 0.12 7.75
C THR A 110 -1.06 -0.45 8.76
N THR A 111 -1.60 -1.64 8.51
CA THR A 111 -2.50 -2.35 9.46
C THR A 111 -1.76 -2.76 10.73
N GLY A 112 -0.54 -3.29 10.61
CA GLY A 112 0.29 -3.64 11.76
C GLY A 112 0.62 -2.42 12.63
N THR A 113 0.92 -1.29 11.99
CA THR A 113 1.15 -0.01 12.66
C THR A 113 -0.11 0.47 13.39
N MET A 114 -1.26 0.45 12.72
CA MET A 114 -2.53 0.85 13.35
C MET A 114 -2.86 -0.04 14.56
N ALA A 115 -2.68 -1.36 14.43
CA ALA A 115 -2.93 -2.30 15.53
C ALA A 115 -2.04 -2.02 16.74
N GLU A 116 -0.78 -1.63 16.53
CA GLU A 116 0.12 -1.27 17.62
C GLU A 116 -0.27 0.06 18.28
N LEU A 117 -0.64 1.06 17.48
CA LEU A 117 -1.13 2.35 17.98
C LEU A 117 -2.43 2.21 18.78
N GLU A 118 -3.31 1.28 18.42
CA GLU A 118 -4.54 1.01 19.16
C GLU A 118 -4.31 0.21 20.46
N ARG A 119 -3.25 -0.62 20.53
CA ARG A 119 -2.89 -1.36 21.77
C ARG A 119 -2.22 -0.49 22.81
N THR A 120 -1.49 0.52 22.36
CA THR A 120 -0.73 1.42 23.24
C THR A 120 -1.26 2.86 23.08
N PRO A 121 -2.51 3.13 23.52
CA PRO A 121 -3.04 4.49 23.49
C PRO A 121 -2.29 5.34 24.52
N GLU A 122 -1.58 6.37 24.03
CA GLU A 122 -1.03 7.43 24.88
C GLU A 122 -2.13 8.27 25.55
#